data_AF-A0A3M9LHR6-F1
#
_entry.id   AF-A0A3M9LHR6-F1
#
_cell.length_a   1.000
_cell.length_b   1.000
_cell.length_c   1.000
_cell.angle_alpha   90.00
_cell.angle_beta   90.00
_cell.angle_gamma   90.00
#
_symmetry.space_group_name_H-M   'P 1'
#
loop_
_entity.id
_entity.type
_entity.pdbx_description
1 polymer ?
#
loop_
_entity_poly.entity_id
_entity_poly.type
_entity_poly.pdbx_seq_one_letter_code
_entity_poly.pdbx_strand_id
1 'polypeptide(L)' 'MLLLGISGNLGIYTGAVEMMSRWHMFFSLNVTGIIAGMLEAATISFIFGYLFATIYNRLI' A
#
# COMPACT_ATOMS: atom_id res chain seq x y z
N MET A 1 1.31 -0.18 -6.35
CA MET A 1 2.71 -0.20 -5.87
C MET A 1 3.68 -0.79 -6.88
N LEU A 2 3.42 -1.95 -7.46
CA LEU A 2 4.35 -2.62 -8.38
C LEU A 2 4.63 -1.82 -9.68
N LEU A 3 3.58 -1.29 -10.32
CA LEU A 3 3.72 -0.38 -11.48
C LEU A 3 4.50 0.90 -11.15
N LEU A 4 4.23 1.50 -9.98
CA LEU A 4 4.92 2.72 -9.52
C LEU A 4 6.38 2.46 -9.11
N GLY A 5 6.68 1.28 -8.56
CA GLY A 5 8.05 0.87 -8.26
C GLY A 5 8.87 0.65 -9.54
N ILE A 6 8.28 0.07 -10.59
CA ILE A 6 8.93 -0.10 -11.90
C ILE A 6 9.11 1.25 -12.60
N SER A 7 8.06 2.08 -12.67
CA SER A 7 8.15 3.40 -13.32
C SER A 7 9.10 4.34 -12.58
N GLY A 8 9.12 4.28 -11.25
CA GLY A 8 10.05 5.02 -10.40
C GLY A 8 11.52 4.65 -10.63
N ASN A 9 11.81 3.37 -10.86
CA ASN A 9 13.16 2.92 -11.21
C ASN A 9 13.62 3.41 -12.59
N LEU A 10 12.67 3.73 -13.48
CA LEU A 10 12.90 4.33 -14.79
C LEU A 10 12.98 5.87 -14.74
N GLY A 11 12.87 6.48 -13.55
CA GLY A 11 12.86 7.94 -13.38
C GLY A 11 11.55 8.62 -13.81
N ILE A 12 10.50 7.85 -14.09
CA ILE A 12 9.19 8.34 -14.53
C ILE A 12 8.23 8.30 -13.35
N TYR A 13 7.43 9.37 -13.17
CA TYR A 13 6.48 9.52 -12.05
C TYR A 13 7.13 9.56 -10.66
N THR A 14 8.30 10.18 -10.52
CA THR A 14 8.99 10.39 -9.23
C THR A 14 8.10 11.05 -8.18
N GLY A 15 7.24 11.99 -8.56
CA GLY A 15 6.27 12.61 -7.65
C GLY A 15 5.22 11.62 -7.09
N ALA A 16 4.76 10.67 -7.90
CA ALA A 16 3.81 9.63 -7.45
C ALA A 16 4.50 8.58 -6.57
N VAL A 17 5.79 8.31 -6.82
CA VAL A 17 6.64 7.46 -5.97
C VAL A 17 6.90 8.13 -4.63
N GLU A 18 7.16 9.44 -4.60
CA GLU A 18 7.33 10.19 -3.36
C GLU A 18 6.04 10.18 -2.53
N MET A 19 4.89 10.41 -3.17
CA MET A 19 3.60 10.27 -2.50
C MET A 19 3.38 8.85 -1.95
N MET A 20 3.69 7.80 -2.72
CA MET A 20 3.58 6.42 -2.24
C MET A 20 4.51 6.11 -1.07
N SER A 21 5.74 6.64 -1.08
CA SER A 21 6.71 6.50 0.01
C SER A 21 6.22 7.18 1.30
N ARG A 22 5.48 8.29 1.19
CA ARG A 22 4.86 8.93 2.36
C ARG A 22 3.65 8.18 2.91
N TRP A 23 2.90 7.50 2.05
CA TRP A 23 1.66 6.80 2.43
C TRP A 23 1.91 5.37 2.92
N HIS A 24 3.02 4.76 2.52
CA HIS A 24 3.40 3.41 2.91
C HIS A 24 4.77 3.42 3.55
N MET A 25 4.81 3.22 4.86
CA MET A 25 6.01 3.36 5.67
C MET A 25 7.10 2.34 5.27
N PHE A 26 6.67 1.20 4.72
CA PHE A 26 7.57 0.14 4.26
C PHE A 26 7.82 0.15 2.75
N PHE A 27 7.22 1.08 2.00
CA PHE A 27 7.42 1.17 0.56
C PHE A 27 8.79 1.80 0.24
N SER A 28 9.58 1.11 -0.58
CA SER A 28 10.78 1.66 -1.20
C SER A 28 10.90 1.18 -2.64
N LEU A 29 11.74 1.84 -3.44
CA LEU A 29 12.03 1.49 -4.84
C LEU A 29 12.71 0.12 -5.00
N ASN A 30 13.08 -0.53 -3.90
CA ASN A 30 13.67 -1.86 -3.93
C ASN A 30 12.58 -2.94 -3.97
N VAL A 31 12.85 -4.08 -4.62
CA VAL A 31 11.84 -5.16 -4.82
C VAL A 31 11.20 -5.60 -3.49
N THR A 32 12.01 -5.74 -2.44
CA THR A 32 11.54 -6.08 -1.09
C THR A 32 10.63 -5.01 -0.50
N GLY A 33 10.89 -3.73 -0.74
CA GLY A 33 10.05 -2.63 -0.27
C GLY A 33 8.71 -2.55 -0.98
N ILE A 34 8.67 -2.85 -2.28
CA ILE A 34 7.41 -2.94 -3.04
C ILE A 34 6.53 -4.06 -2.46
N ILE A 35 7.12 -5.23 -2.18
CA ILE A 35 6.41 -6.37 -1.59
C ILE A 35 5.94 -6.03 -0.17
N ALA A 36 6.80 -5.40 0.64
CA ALA A 36 6.44 -4.99 2.00
C ALA A 36 5.29 -3.98 2.02
N GLY A 37 5.32 -2.96 1.16
CA GLY A 37 4.21 -2.02 1.02
C GLY A 37 2.91 -2.70 0.56
N MET A 38 2.99 -3.70 -0.33
CA MET A 38 1.81 -4.47 -0.75
C MET A 38 1.20 -5.25 0.42
N LEU A 39 2.04 -5.90 1.24
CA LEU A 39 1.60 -6.63 2.42
C LEU A 39 1.00 -5.69 3.48
N GLU A 40 1.60 -4.52 3.69
CA GLU A 40 1.08 -3.49 4.59
C GLU A 40 -0.33 -3.07 4.16
N ALA A 41 -0.49 -2.69 2.88
CA ALA A 41 -1.79 -2.30 2.34
C ALA A 41 -2.82 -3.42 2.46
N ALA A 42 -2.47 -4.65 2.08
CA ALA A 42 -3.37 -5.80 2.18
C ALA A 42 -3.80 -6.08 3.63
N THR A 43 -2.87 -6.01 4.58
CA THR A 43 -3.15 -6.26 6.00
C THR A 43 -4.04 -5.17 6.59
N ILE A 44 -3.73 -3.90 6.34
CA ILE A 44 -4.54 -2.77 6.84
C ILE A 44 -5.93 -2.82 6.22
N SER A 45 -6.05 -2.97 4.90
CA SER A 45 -7.35 -3.08 4.24
C SER A 45 -8.17 -4.25 4.74
N PHE A 46 -7.54 -5.40 5.01
CA PHE A 46 -8.22 -6.57 5.58
C PHE A 46 -8.73 -6.29 7.00
N ILE A 47 -7.91 -5.70 7.87
CA ILE A 47 -8.31 -5.35 9.24
C ILE A 47 -9.49 -4.37 9.23
N PHE A 48 -9.39 -3.30 8.43
CA PHE A 48 -10.47 -2.33 8.30
C PHE A 48 -11.75 -2.96 7.73
N GLY A 49 -11.63 -3.76 6.67
CA GLY A 49 -12.77 -4.47 6.08
C GLY A 49 -13.44 -5.43 7.06
N TYR A 50 -12.65 -6.19 7.82
CA TYR A 50 -13.15 -7.12 8.83
C TYR A 50 -13.83 -6.40 9.99
N LEU A 51 -13.23 -5.31 10.51
CA LEU A 51 -13.85 -4.47 11.54
C LEU A 51 -15.16 -3.87 11.03
N PHE A 52 -15.18 -3.34 9.81
CA PHE A 52 -16.37 -2.76 9.20
C PHE A 52 -17.48 -3.81 9.05
N ALA A 53 -17.16 -5.00 8.54
CA ALA A 53 -18.10 -6.11 8.41
C ALA A 53 -18.63 -6.58 9.78
N THR A 54 -17.77 -6.63 10.80
CA THR A 54 -18.16 -7.03 12.16
C THR A 54 -19.08 -5.99 12.81
N ILE A 55 -18.77 -4.70 12.67
CA ILE A 55 -19.59 -3.61 13.19
C ILE A 55 -20.94 -3.58 12.45
N TYR A 56 -20.92 -3.72 11.12
CA TYR A 56 -22.12 -3.77 10.29
C TYR A 56 -23.04 -4.93 10.69
N ASN A 57 -22.50 -6.14 10.85
CA ASN A 57 -23.25 -7.31 11.30
C ASN A 57 -23.73 -7.25 12.76
N ARG A 58 -23.18 -6.34 13.58
CA ARG A 58 -23.66 -6.12 14.96
C ARG A 58 -24.70 -5.01 15.07
N LEU A 59 -24.77 -4.12 14.09
CA LEU A 59 -25.75 -3.02 14.03
C LEU A 59 -27.08 -3.45 13.37
N ILE A 60 -27.06 -4.55 12.61
CA ILE A 60 -28.22 -5.27 12.08
C ILE A 60 -28.57 -6.41 13.04
#